data_AF-A0A8I2ZBC5-F1
#
_entry.id   AF-A0A8I2ZBC5-F1
#
_cell.length_a   1.000
_cell.length_b   1.000
_cell.length_c   1.000
_cell.angle_alpha   90.00
_cell.angle_beta   90.00
_cell.angle_gamma   90.00
#
_symmetry.space_group_name_H-M   'P 1'
#
loop_
_entity.id
_entity.type
_entity.pdbx_description
1 polymer ?
#
loop_
_entity_poly.entity_id
_entity_poly.type
_entity_poly.pdbx_seq_one_letter_code
_entity_poly.pdbx_strand_id
1 'polypeptide(L)'
;MAKTVSPDEVLGTLIQSIKAIMSNDGTEVVESFISQKQELERNNANLRIALEETGKSSAQLYARIEASDKLVEQKKGELEKLAAANAALKTDLAGAVKAASAAKAQLAEKARSCAEAEARVTSMNKTVEGMKSSLEKERANTAAAKALEAKAKGELQATQAKLNSAADSLKRIEHYTVPLVSFNRKEAITKLRAISDLARSLAVAHVGIDLDDAVLSDPENWAGLKIQIEEKNLSIPLPRSNTPAAKLMRVASFLAVLSRQLELYIFQPTYFTTESNELSDLILDMKDKTQANHLRSVLLRASPDEHGEAQSKRVVDGVYKCVKPLLRQRDSLSFRASLEKVCREISEMWETFQRYTLLVTADLEFHPEYPDDWKSFPNIVPPANEIQRSPNRQSVQPNGVISGESIPVWPTFITTQNDEEDDLGWEVEPKK
;
A
#
# COMPACT_ATOMS: atom_id res chain seq x y z
N MET A 1 20.79 -41.05 148.77
CA MET A 1 20.33 -41.73 150.00
C MET A 1 21.41 -42.72 150.42
N ALA A 2 22.23 -42.36 151.40
CA ALA A 2 23.15 -43.24 152.11
C ALA A 2 22.68 -43.33 153.57
N LYS A 3 22.91 -44.51 154.15
CA LYS A 3 22.52 -44.99 155.49
C LYS A 3 22.91 -44.04 156.62
N THR A 4 21.99 -43.86 157.57
CA THR A 4 22.22 -43.30 158.91
C THR A 4 22.63 -44.43 159.88
N VAL A 5 23.77 -44.26 160.56
CA VAL A 5 24.25 -45.11 161.68
C VAL A 5 23.84 -44.47 163.02
N SER A 6 23.65 -45.33 164.03
CA SER A 6 22.83 -45.23 165.25
C SER A 6 23.37 -44.34 166.40
N PRO A 7 22.49 -43.63 167.15
CA PRO A 7 22.80 -42.88 168.39
C PRO A 7 22.94 -43.74 169.65
N ASP A 8 22.70 -45.05 169.58
CA ASP A 8 23.04 -45.93 170.70
C ASP A 8 24.51 -45.78 171.05
N GLU A 9 24.73 -45.60 172.35
CA GLU A 9 25.97 -45.99 173.00
C GLU A 9 27.23 -45.18 172.66
N VAL A 10 27.04 -44.06 171.95
CA VAL A 10 27.60 -42.76 172.33
C VAL A 10 27.40 -42.48 173.85
N LEU A 11 26.31 -43.03 174.42
CA LEU A 11 26.02 -43.06 175.87
C LEU A 11 27.01 -43.91 176.69
N GLY A 12 27.61 -44.95 176.09
CA GLY A 12 28.59 -45.79 176.77
C GLY A 12 29.90 -45.04 177.02
N THR A 13 30.34 -44.25 176.05
CA THR A 13 31.55 -43.43 176.18
C THR A 13 31.35 -42.26 177.15
N LEU A 14 30.12 -41.71 177.23
CA LEU A 14 29.81 -40.62 178.16
C LEU A 14 29.94 -41.04 179.64
N ILE A 15 29.56 -42.27 179.99
CA ILE A 15 29.57 -42.75 181.38
C ILE A 15 31.00 -43.06 181.85
N GLN A 16 31.88 -43.54 180.96
CA GLN A 16 33.25 -43.85 181.33
C GLN A 16 34.11 -42.59 181.52
N SER A 17 33.82 -41.52 180.79
CA SER A 17 34.52 -40.24 180.97
C SER A 17 34.15 -39.55 182.30
N ILE A 18 32.91 -39.69 182.81
CA ILE A 18 32.46 -38.99 184.04
C ILE A 18 33.16 -39.49 185.31
N LYS A 19 33.58 -40.76 185.37
CA LYS A 19 34.21 -41.29 186.59
C LYS A 19 35.65 -40.81 186.80
N ALA A 20 36.31 -40.29 185.75
CA ALA A 20 37.65 -39.72 185.84
C ALA A 20 37.68 -38.19 185.83
N ILE A 21 36.54 -37.50 185.67
CA ILE A 21 36.47 -36.04 185.90
C ILE A 21 36.75 -35.70 187.37
N MET A 22 36.57 -36.65 188.31
CA MET A 22 36.89 -36.43 189.72
C MET A 22 38.28 -36.94 190.15
N SER A 23 39.15 -37.42 189.25
CA SER A 23 40.43 -38.01 189.66
C SER A 23 41.67 -37.84 188.75
N ASN A 24 41.65 -37.11 187.62
CA ASN A 24 42.92 -36.68 186.98
C ASN A 24 42.74 -35.65 185.84
N ASP A 25 43.85 -34.95 185.55
CA ASP A 25 44.23 -34.11 184.38
C ASP A 25 43.14 -33.70 183.36
N GLY A 26 42.81 -32.40 183.34
CA GLY A 26 41.66 -31.82 182.62
C GLY A 26 41.94 -30.68 181.63
N THR A 27 43.16 -30.47 181.14
CA THR A 27 43.48 -29.33 180.24
C THR A 27 43.54 -29.66 178.74
N GLU A 28 43.80 -30.90 178.30
CA GLU A 28 43.95 -31.23 176.86
C GLU A 28 42.63 -31.47 176.10
N VAL A 29 41.54 -31.86 176.77
CA VAL A 29 40.28 -32.25 176.10
C VAL A 29 39.47 -31.05 175.55
N VAL A 30 39.66 -29.86 176.13
CA VAL A 30 38.95 -28.63 175.71
C VAL A 30 39.50 -28.06 174.40
N GLU A 31 40.80 -28.23 174.13
CA GLU A 31 41.46 -27.68 172.93
C GLU A 31 41.06 -28.43 171.63
N SER A 32 40.86 -29.74 171.72
CA SER A 32 40.40 -30.61 170.62
C SER A 32 38.97 -30.24 170.15
N PHE A 33 38.05 -29.98 171.08
CA PHE A 33 36.66 -29.67 170.76
C PHE A 33 36.51 -28.28 170.10
N ILE A 34 37.35 -27.31 170.50
CA ILE A 34 37.38 -25.98 169.88
C ILE A 34 37.89 -26.06 168.43
N SER A 35 38.88 -26.92 168.16
CA SER A 35 39.41 -27.13 166.80
C SER A 35 38.37 -27.75 165.87
N GLN A 36 37.65 -28.79 166.31
CA GLN A 36 36.57 -29.38 165.52
C GLN A 36 35.41 -28.42 165.25
N LYS A 37 35.04 -27.58 166.22
CA LYS A 37 34.00 -26.55 166.02
C LYS A 37 34.43 -25.53 164.97
N GLN A 38 35.67 -25.06 165.00
CA GLN A 38 36.20 -24.14 163.99
C GLN A 38 36.29 -24.77 162.59
N GLU A 39 36.57 -26.07 162.50
CA GLU A 39 36.62 -26.78 161.22
C GLU A 39 35.21 -27.01 160.61
N LEU A 40 34.21 -27.29 161.45
CA LEU A 40 32.81 -27.35 161.04
C LEU A 40 32.27 -25.99 160.58
N GLU A 41 32.64 -24.90 161.25
CA GLU A 41 32.29 -23.54 160.84
C GLU A 41 32.93 -23.17 159.49
N ARG A 42 34.21 -23.54 159.26
CA ARG A 42 34.86 -23.39 157.95
C ARG A 42 34.19 -24.21 156.85
N ASN A 43 33.82 -25.46 157.11
CA ASN A 43 33.16 -26.29 156.10
C ASN A 43 31.75 -25.78 155.74
N ASN A 44 30.98 -25.29 156.71
CA ASN A 44 29.68 -24.67 156.42
C ASN A 44 29.82 -23.37 155.60
N ALA A 45 30.87 -22.58 155.83
CA ALA A 45 31.15 -21.40 155.01
C ALA A 45 31.51 -21.78 153.56
N ASN A 46 32.34 -22.81 153.36
CA ASN A 46 32.72 -23.28 152.02
C ASN A 46 31.53 -23.86 151.23
N LEU A 47 30.64 -24.61 151.87
CA LEU A 47 29.43 -25.13 151.22
C LEU A 47 28.48 -24.02 150.76
N ARG A 48 28.37 -22.93 151.53
CA ARG A 48 27.58 -21.75 151.13
C ARG A 48 28.13 -21.09 149.87
N ILE A 49 29.45 -20.93 149.76
CA ILE A 49 30.11 -20.36 148.58
C ILE A 49 29.89 -21.26 147.35
N ALA A 50 30.06 -22.57 147.50
CA ALA A 50 29.88 -23.52 146.40
C ALA A 50 28.42 -23.55 145.88
N LEU A 51 27.43 -23.44 146.77
CA LEU A 51 26.01 -23.37 146.39
C LEU A 51 25.69 -22.07 145.64
N GLU A 52 26.29 -20.95 146.03
CA GLU A 52 26.12 -19.66 145.36
C GLU A 52 26.78 -19.65 143.98
N GLU A 53 27.96 -20.27 143.83
CA GLU A 53 28.63 -20.45 142.53
C GLU A 53 27.86 -21.38 141.59
N THR A 54 27.29 -22.48 142.09
CA THR A 54 26.44 -23.35 141.27
C THR A 54 25.13 -22.68 140.87
N GLY A 55 24.54 -21.85 141.74
CA GLY A 55 23.39 -21.01 141.39
C GLY A 55 23.70 -20.01 140.27
N LYS A 56 24.87 -19.34 140.35
CA LYS A 56 25.34 -18.41 139.30
C LYS A 56 25.61 -19.12 137.97
N SER A 57 26.24 -20.29 138.00
CA SER A 57 26.52 -21.09 136.80
C SER A 57 25.24 -21.59 136.12
N SER A 58 24.25 -22.04 136.91
CA SER A 58 22.95 -22.47 136.39
C SER A 58 22.20 -21.30 135.72
N ALA A 59 22.19 -20.11 136.35
CA ALA A 59 21.59 -18.91 135.77
C ALA A 59 22.27 -18.49 134.44
N GLN A 60 23.59 -18.60 134.33
CA GLN A 60 24.31 -18.30 133.08
C GLN A 60 23.97 -19.28 131.95
N LEU A 61 23.80 -20.57 132.26
CA LEU A 61 23.40 -21.57 131.25
C LEU A 61 21.98 -21.31 130.74
N TYR A 62 21.03 -21.00 131.63
CA TYR A 62 19.67 -20.62 131.20
C TYR A 62 19.65 -19.37 130.34
N ALA A 63 20.40 -18.33 130.71
CA ALA A 63 20.52 -17.11 129.90
C ALA A 63 21.13 -17.38 128.51
N ARG A 64 22.08 -18.31 128.43
CA ARG A 64 22.74 -18.67 127.17
C ARG A 64 21.85 -19.52 126.25
N ILE A 65 21.02 -20.40 126.82
CA ILE A 65 19.99 -21.13 126.08
C ILE A 65 18.96 -20.14 125.53
N GLU A 66 18.45 -19.22 126.35
CA GLU A 66 17.48 -18.22 125.91
C GLU A 66 18.04 -17.29 124.83
N ALA A 67 19.33 -16.93 124.92
CA ALA A 67 20.03 -16.17 123.88
C ALA A 67 20.21 -16.96 122.58
N SER A 68 20.49 -18.26 122.68
CA SER A 68 20.60 -19.16 121.52
C SER A 68 19.26 -19.34 120.83
N ASP A 69 18.17 -19.52 121.57
CA ASP A 69 16.82 -19.66 121.01
C ASP A 69 16.36 -18.38 120.31
N LYS A 70 16.63 -17.21 120.90
CA LYS A 70 16.40 -15.91 120.22
C LYS A 70 17.19 -15.79 118.92
N LEU A 71 18.44 -16.26 118.90
CA LEU A 71 19.29 -16.21 117.70
C LEU A 71 18.80 -17.18 116.61
N VAL A 72 18.34 -18.38 117.00
CA VAL A 72 17.75 -19.36 116.07
C VAL A 72 16.49 -18.79 115.42
N GLU A 73 15.59 -18.17 116.20
CA GLU A 73 14.40 -17.57 115.61
C GLU A 73 14.70 -16.34 114.74
N GLN A 74 15.69 -15.52 115.11
CA GLN A 74 16.16 -14.45 114.23
C GLN A 74 16.68 -15.00 112.90
N LYS A 75 17.52 -16.05 112.94
CA LYS A 75 18.12 -16.64 111.73
C LYS A 75 17.09 -17.35 110.87
N LYS A 76 16.08 -17.97 111.48
CA LYS A 76 14.94 -18.57 110.76
C LYS A 76 14.12 -17.49 110.05
N GLY A 77 13.82 -16.37 110.71
CA GLY A 77 13.15 -15.23 110.08
C GLY A 77 13.96 -14.59 108.94
N GLU A 78 15.29 -14.52 109.06
CA GLU A 78 16.18 -14.07 107.97
C GLU A 78 16.17 -15.06 106.79
N LEU A 79 16.17 -16.36 107.05
CA LEU A 79 16.08 -17.42 106.03
C LEU A 79 14.74 -17.40 105.29
N GLU A 80 13.63 -17.20 106.00
CA GLU A 80 12.30 -17.07 105.41
C GLU A 80 12.20 -15.83 104.52
N LYS A 81 12.77 -14.69 104.95
CA LYS A 81 12.86 -13.47 104.14
C LYS A 81 13.71 -13.66 102.89
N LEU A 82 14.87 -14.31 103.02
CA LEU A 82 15.74 -14.63 101.89
C LEU A 82 15.07 -15.61 100.92
N ALA A 83 14.35 -16.61 101.41
CA ALA A 83 13.59 -17.55 100.59
C ALA A 83 12.48 -16.83 99.81
N ALA A 84 11.73 -15.94 100.47
CA ALA A 84 10.71 -15.12 99.82
C ALA A 84 11.31 -14.17 98.75
N ALA A 85 12.43 -13.52 99.06
CA ALA A 85 13.13 -12.66 98.12
C ALA A 85 13.67 -13.44 96.91
N ASN A 86 14.21 -14.64 97.12
CA ASN A 86 14.66 -15.51 96.03
C ASN A 86 13.48 -15.99 95.17
N ALA A 87 12.34 -16.32 95.77
CA ALA A 87 11.13 -16.68 95.03
C ALA A 87 10.61 -15.51 94.17
N ALA A 88 10.62 -14.29 94.72
CA ALA A 88 10.25 -13.07 94.00
C ALA A 88 11.21 -12.79 92.83
N LEU A 89 12.53 -12.79 93.08
CA LEU A 89 13.54 -12.61 92.04
C LEU A 89 13.47 -13.67 90.95
N LYS A 90 13.18 -14.93 91.30
CA LYS A 90 13.01 -16.01 90.32
C LYS A 90 11.78 -15.78 89.43
N THR A 91 10.71 -15.22 90.00
CA THR A 91 9.50 -14.85 89.27
C THR A 91 9.75 -13.66 88.35
N ASP A 92 10.42 -12.61 88.84
CA ASP A 92 10.77 -11.42 88.07
C ASP A 92 11.74 -11.76 86.93
N LEU A 93 12.74 -12.61 87.20
CA LEU A 93 13.66 -13.11 86.18
C LEU A 93 12.92 -13.91 85.11
N ALA A 94 12.00 -14.80 85.50
CA ALA A 94 11.16 -15.53 84.54
C ALA A 94 10.28 -14.57 83.71
N GLY A 95 9.73 -13.53 84.32
CA GLY A 95 8.95 -12.48 83.65
C GLY A 95 9.79 -11.69 82.66
N ALA A 96 10.98 -11.23 83.05
CA ALA A 96 11.92 -10.51 82.20
C ALA A 96 12.41 -11.36 81.02
N VAL A 97 12.71 -12.65 81.25
CA VAL A 97 13.09 -13.60 80.20
C VAL A 97 11.94 -13.78 79.19
N LYS A 98 10.70 -13.89 79.67
CA LYS A 98 9.51 -14.00 78.79
C LYS A 98 9.25 -12.72 78.01
N ALA A 99 9.44 -11.55 78.62
CA ALA A 99 9.30 -10.26 77.94
C ALA A 99 10.39 -10.04 76.89
N ALA A 100 11.64 -10.39 77.22
CA ALA A 100 12.77 -10.29 76.29
C ALA A 100 12.61 -11.25 75.10
N SER A 101 12.11 -12.47 75.32
CA SER A 101 11.84 -13.41 74.22
C SER A 101 10.70 -12.93 73.31
N ALA A 102 9.63 -12.37 73.88
CA ALA A 102 8.54 -11.77 73.12
C ALA A 102 8.99 -10.54 72.31
N ALA A 103 9.78 -9.64 72.91
CA ALA A 103 10.35 -8.47 72.23
C ALA A 103 11.30 -8.89 71.09
N LYS A 104 12.13 -9.93 71.32
CA LYS A 104 13.01 -10.49 70.29
C LYS A 104 12.22 -11.07 69.11
N ALA A 105 11.11 -11.77 69.39
CA ALA A 105 10.22 -12.28 68.34
C ALA A 105 9.57 -11.15 67.54
N GLN A 106 9.05 -10.11 68.21
CA GLN A 106 8.48 -8.94 67.53
C GLN A 106 9.50 -8.17 66.70
N LEU A 107 10.74 -8.02 67.18
CA LEU A 107 11.80 -7.37 66.44
C LEU A 107 12.17 -8.17 65.18
N ALA A 108 12.23 -9.51 65.29
CA ALA A 108 12.46 -10.39 64.15
C ALA A 108 11.33 -10.29 63.10
N GLU A 109 10.07 -10.27 63.54
CA GLU A 109 8.89 -10.08 62.68
C GLU A 109 8.94 -8.73 61.94
N LYS A 110 9.23 -7.64 62.67
CA LYS A 110 9.36 -6.30 62.07
C LYS A 110 10.54 -6.19 61.12
N ALA A 111 11.69 -6.77 61.46
CA ALA A 111 12.85 -6.81 60.59
C ALA A 111 12.54 -7.54 59.28
N ARG A 112 11.81 -8.66 59.35
CA ARG A 112 11.33 -9.38 58.17
C ARG A 112 10.36 -8.53 57.34
N SER A 113 9.38 -7.89 57.98
CA SER A 113 8.42 -7.02 57.30
C SER A 113 9.09 -5.82 56.61
N CYS A 114 10.07 -5.19 57.25
CA CYS A 114 10.89 -4.13 56.65
C CYS A 114 11.66 -4.64 55.43
N ALA A 115 12.33 -5.80 55.53
CA ALA A 115 13.05 -6.39 54.40
C ALA A 115 12.12 -6.69 53.21
N GLU A 116 10.92 -7.21 53.47
CA GLU A 116 9.90 -7.44 52.43
C GLU A 116 9.39 -6.13 51.80
N ALA A 117 9.23 -5.07 52.60
CA ALA A 117 8.85 -3.74 52.11
C ALA A 117 9.96 -3.11 51.26
N GLU A 118 11.23 -3.20 51.67
CA GLU A 118 12.39 -2.71 50.91
C GLU A 118 12.53 -3.45 49.58
N ALA A 119 12.33 -4.77 49.57
CA ALA A 119 12.32 -5.57 48.35
C ALA A 119 11.19 -5.12 47.39
N ARG A 120 9.98 -4.87 47.92
CA ARG A 120 8.86 -4.34 47.13
C ARG A 120 9.15 -2.96 46.56
N VAL A 121 9.68 -2.03 47.35
CA VAL A 121 10.05 -0.68 46.90
C VAL A 121 11.09 -0.75 45.79
N THR A 122 12.11 -1.59 45.95
CA THR A 122 13.17 -1.78 44.95
C THR A 122 12.60 -2.35 43.64
N SER A 123 11.73 -3.36 43.73
CA SER A 123 11.04 -3.92 42.57
C SER A 123 10.16 -2.88 41.87
N MET A 124 9.40 -2.09 42.63
CA MET A 124 8.50 -1.08 42.09
C MET A 124 9.26 0.06 41.42
N ASN A 125 10.37 0.51 42.01
CA ASN A 125 11.28 1.49 41.40
C ASN A 125 11.84 0.99 40.06
N LYS A 126 12.24 -0.30 39.99
CA LYS A 126 12.71 -0.90 38.74
C LYS A 126 11.61 -0.91 37.66
N THR A 127 10.37 -1.21 38.04
CA THR A 127 9.21 -1.16 37.13
C THR A 127 8.92 0.27 36.66
N VAL A 128 8.96 1.25 37.56
CA VAL A 128 8.74 2.67 37.23
C VAL A 128 9.79 3.16 36.23
N GLU A 129 11.06 2.81 36.43
CA GLU A 129 12.13 3.19 35.50
C GLU A 129 11.95 2.52 34.13
N GLY A 130 11.53 1.24 34.11
CA GLY A 130 11.15 0.53 32.89
C GLY A 130 10.00 1.19 32.14
N MET A 131 8.93 1.58 32.85
CA MET A 131 7.78 2.28 32.26
C MET A 131 8.18 3.66 31.72
N LYS A 132 9.05 4.39 32.43
CA LYS A 132 9.55 5.70 31.99
C LYS A 132 10.33 5.59 30.68
N SER A 133 11.23 4.61 30.57
CA SER A 133 11.97 4.34 29.34
C SER A 133 11.04 3.97 28.17
N SER A 134 10.04 3.10 28.41
CA SER A 134 9.05 2.76 27.38
C SER A 134 8.22 3.96 26.95
N LEU A 135 7.82 4.84 27.89
CA LEU A 135 7.06 6.05 27.59
C LEU A 135 7.87 7.02 26.71
N GLU A 136 9.17 7.18 26.96
CA GLU A 136 10.01 8.02 26.12
C GLU A 136 10.18 7.45 24.71
N LYS A 137 10.38 6.13 24.57
CA LYS A 137 10.42 5.47 23.27
C LYS A 137 9.12 5.67 22.49
N GLU A 138 7.98 5.50 23.16
CA GLU A 138 6.68 5.66 22.51
C GLU A 138 6.40 7.10 22.09
N ARG A 139 6.85 8.09 22.88
CA ARG A 139 6.81 9.51 22.51
C ARG A 139 7.67 9.80 21.28
N ALA A 140 8.88 9.25 21.23
CA ALA A 140 9.76 9.41 20.06
C ALA A 140 9.16 8.77 18.80
N ASN A 141 8.61 7.56 18.93
CA ASN A 141 7.92 6.87 17.84
C ASN A 141 6.69 7.66 17.35
N THR A 142 5.88 8.18 18.27
CA THR A 142 4.70 9.00 17.93
C THR A 142 5.11 10.28 17.21
N ALA A 143 6.19 10.94 17.64
CA ALA A 143 6.71 12.13 16.98
C ALA A 143 7.21 11.82 15.56
N ALA A 144 7.94 10.71 15.39
CA ALA A 144 8.40 10.25 14.07
C ALA A 144 7.22 9.90 13.15
N ALA A 145 6.21 9.19 13.67
CA ALA A 145 5.00 8.85 12.92
C ALA A 145 4.24 10.10 12.45
N LYS A 146 4.08 11.11 13.32
CA LYS A 146 3.45 12.39 12.95
C LYS A 146 4.26 13.15 11.89
N ALA A 147 5.59 13.13 11.96
CA ALA A 147 6.44 13.76 10.96
C ALA A 147 6.30 13.06 9.59
N LEU A 148 6.26 11.73 9.57
CA LEU A 148 6.02 10.93 8.37
C LEU A 148 4.63 11.16 7.80
N GLU A 149 3.59 11.22 8.64
CA GLU A 149 2.23 11.52 8.22
C GLU A 149 2.13 12.90 7.58
N ALA A 150 2.74 13.92 8.19
CA ALA A 150 2.79 15.27 7.65
C ALA A 150 3.51 15.32 6.28
N LYS A 151 4.64 14.60 6.16
CA LYS A 151 5.38 14.48 4.90
C LYS A 151 4.54 13.78 3.82
N ALA A 152 3.94 12.64 4.14
CA ALA A 152 3.10 11.88 3.21
C ALA A 152 1.89 12.70 2.75
N LYS A 153 1.26 13.44 3.66
CA LYS A 153 0.16 14.36 3.32
C LYS A 153 0.61 15.47 2.37
N GLY A 154 1.80 16.05 2.61
CA GLY A 154 2.40 17.04 1.72
C GLY A 154 2.70 16.49 0.33
N GLU A 155 3.30 15.31 0.26
CA GLU A 155 3.60 14.62 -1.01
C GLU A 155 2.33 14.25 -1.77
N LEU A 156 1.29 13.77 -1.06
CA LEU A 156 -0.01 13.48 -1.65
C LEU A 156 -0.64 14.73 -2.27
N GLN A 157 -0.66 15.85 -1.53
CA GLN A 157 -1.19 17.12 -2.05
C GLN A 157 -0.40 17.62 -3.26
N ALA A 158 0.94 17.56 -3.22
CA ALA A 158 1.78 17.96 -4.33
C ALA A 158 1.56 17.07 -5.57
N THR A 159 1.42 15.77 -5.37
CA THR A 159 1.15 14.80 -6.45
C THR A 159 -0.23 15.02 -7.05
N GLN A 160 -1.26 15.27 -6.22
CA GLN A 160 -2.60 15.58 -6.68
C GLN A 160 -2.64 16.87 -7.50
N ALA A 161 -1.92 17.91 -7.07
CA ALA A 161 -1.82 19.17 -7.81
C ALA A 161 -1.16 18.95 -9.19
N LYS A 162 -0.08 18.16 -9.27
CA LYS A 162 0.57 17.79 -10.54
C LYS A 162 -0.36 16.98 -11.44
N LEU A 163 -1.10 16.02 -10.88
CA LEU A 163 -2.05 15.20 -11.62
C LEU A 163 -3.16 16.06 -12.23
N ASN A 164 -3.75 16.97 -11.44
CA ASN A 164 -4.78 17.88 -11.92
C ASN A 164 -4.23 18.80 -13.03
N SER A 165 -3.05 19.38 -12.82
CA SER A 165 -2.40 20.23 -13.83
C SER A 165 -2.08 19.47 -15.13
N ALA A 166 -1.65 18.22 -15.02
CA ALA A 166 -1.38 17.35 -16.17
C ALA A 166 -2.68 16.98 -16.90
N ALA A 167 -3.74 16.60 -16.16
CA ALA A 167 -5.05 16.31 -16.72
C ALA A 167 -5.65 17.51 -17.45
N ASP A 168 -5.56 18.72 -16.87
CA ASP A 168 -6.02 19.94 -17.53
C ASP A 168 -5.21 20.25 -18.79
N SER A 169 -3.90 19.99 -18.77
CA SER A 169 -3.03 20.18 -19.94
C SER A 169 -3.35 19.20 -21.05
N LEU A 170 -3.58 17.92 -20.70
CA LEU A 170 -4.00 16.89 -21.64
C LEU A 170 -5.34 17.26 -22.28
N LYS A 171 -6.33 17.65 -21.47
CA LYS A 171 -7.65 18.10 -21.95
C LYS A 171 -7.55 19.29 -22.90
N ARG A 172 -6.65 20.24 -22.64
CA ARG A 172 -6.38 21.36 -23.56
C ARG A 172 -5.80 20.88 -24.88
N ILE A 173 -4.83 19.97 -24.86
CA ILE A 173 -4.21 19.43 -26.08
C ILE A 173 -5.23 18.63 -26.90
N GLU A 174 -6.01 17.77 -26.24
CA GLU A 174 -7.09 16.98 -26.86
C GLU A 174 -8.20 17.86 -27.45
N HIS A 175 -8.41 19.07 -26.94
CA HIS A 175 -9.37 20.01 -27.51
C HIS A 175 -8.95 20.51 -28.91
N TYR A 176 -7.64 20.57 -29.18
CA TYR A 176 -7.09 21.03 -30.46
C TYR A 176 -6.95 19.93 -31.51
N THR A 177 -7.43 18.72 -31.22
CA THR A 177 -7.32 17.56 -32.10
C THR A 177 -8.69 16.99 -32.44
N VAL A 178 -8.80 16.38 -33.62
CA VAL A 178 -9.93 15.51 -33.97
C VAL A 178 -9.57 14.06 -33.61
N PRO A 179 -10.37 13.35 -32.81
CA PRO A 179 -10.12 11.94 -32.54
C PRO A 179 -10.10 11.13 -33.84
N LEU A 180 -8.98 10.46 -34.10
CA LEU A 180 -8.87 9.53 -35.21
C LEU A 180 -9.34 8.14 -34.77
N VAL A 181 -10.04 7.44 -35.66
CA VAL A 181 -10.66 6.14 -35.39
C VAL A 181 -9.91 5.02 -36.10
N SER A 182 -9.99 3.79 -35.59
CA SER A 182 -9.34 2.65 -36.25
C SER A 182 -9.87 2.41 -37.65
N PHE A 183 -8.99 1.94 -38.55
CA PHE A 183 -9.36 1.68 -39.94
C PHE A 183 -10.41 0.58 -40.05
N ASN A 184 -11.52 0.88 -40.74
CA ASN A 184 -12.59 -0.08 -41.02
C ASN A 184 -12.54 -0.50 -42.49
N ARG A 185 -11.87 -1.62 -42.77
CA ARG A 185 -11.69 -2.14 -44.14
C ARG A 185 -13.01 -2.35 -44.90
N LYS A 186 -14.04 -2.88 -44.24
CA LYS A 186 -15.33 -3.19 -44.89
C LYS A 186 -16.06 -1.92 -45.32
N GLU A 187 -16.08 -0.92 -44.44
CA GLU A 187 -16.67 0.39 -44.73
C GLU A 187 -15.87 1.11 -45.82
N ALA A 188 -14.54 1.09 -45.72
CA ALA A 188 -13.65 1.67 -46.70
C ALA A 188 -13.93 1.12 -48.11
N ILE A 189 -13.93 -0.21 -48.27
CA ILE A 189 -14.24 -0.87 -49.55
C ILE A 189 -15.64 -0.48 -50.06
N THR A 190 -16.61 -0.35 -49.18
CA THR A 190 -18.00 0.00 -49.56
C THR A 190 -18.08 1.42 -50.12
N LYS A 191 -17.49 2.40 -49.41
CA LYS A 191 -17.45 3.81 -49.83
C LYS A 191 -16.65 3.99 -51.11
N LEU A 192 -15.49 3.33 -51.20
CA LEU A 192 -14.64 3.35 -52.38
C LEU A 192 -15.39 2.84 -53.63
N ARG A 193 -16.12 1.71 -53.52
CA ARG A 193 -16.96 1.23 -54.64
C ARG A 193 -18.07 2.21 -55.00
N ALA A 194 -18.73 2.82 -54.02
CA ALA A 194 -19.76 3.82 -54.27
C ALA A 194 -19.21 5.04 -55.02
N ILE A 195 -18.02 5.53 -54.64
CA ILE A 195 -17.30 6.60 -55.34
C ILE A 195 -17.07 6.22 -56.82
N SER A 196 -16.58 5.00 -57.08
CA SER A 196 -16.34 4.49 -58.42
C SER A 196 -17.63 4.39 -59.26
N ASP A 197 -18.71 3.89 -58.67
CA ASP A 197 -20.00 3.77 -59.34
C ASP A 197 -20.64 5.12 -59.66
N LEU A 198 -20.54 6.11 -58.76
CA LEU A 198 -21.00 7.48 -59.01
C LEU A 198 -20.27 8.10 -60.21
N ALA A 199 -18.94 7.99 -60.23
CA ALA A 199 -18.11 8.52 -61.30
C ALA A 199 -18.41 7.85 -62.65
N ARG A 200 -18.49 6.52 -62.67
CA ARG A 200 -18.82 5.74 -63.88
C ARG A 200 -20.22 6.07 -64.40
N SER A 201 -21.20 6.19 -63.52
CA SER A 201 -22.58 6.52 -63.90
C SER A 201 -22.66 7.92 -64.52
N LEU A 202 -21.97 8.90 -63.95
CA LEU A 202 -21.86 10.25 -64.50
C LEU A 202 -21.21 10.24 -65.89
N ALA A 203 -20.11 9.50 -66.04
CA ALA A 203 -19.39 9.41 -67.30
C ALA A 203 -20.26 8.79 -68.41
N VAL A 204 -20.91 7.65 -68.13
CA VAL A 204 -21.78 6.99 -69.11
C VAL A 204 -22.97 7.88 -69.50
N ALA A 205 -23.58 8.57 -68.53
CA ALA A 205 -24.75 9.41 -68.78
C ALA A 205 -24.46 10.64 -69.66
N HIS A 206 -23.25 11.20 -69.60
CA HIS A 206 -22.94 12.48 -70.26
C HIS A 206 -21.90 12.41 -71.38
N VAL A 207 -20.94 11.49 -71.32
CA VAL A 207 -19.88 11.35 -72.36
C VAL A 207 -19.91 10.00 -73.08
N GLY A 208 -20.65 9.03 -72.54
CA GLY A 208 -20.91 7.72 -73.15
C GLY A 208 -22.06 7.71 -74.18
N ILE A 209 -22.61 8.87 -74.52
CA ILE A 209 -23.73 9.04 -75.46
C ILE A 209 -23.25 9.41 -76.86
N ASP A 210 -24.15 9.45 -77.84
CA ASP A 210 -23.84 9.99 -79.18
C ASP A 210 -23.61 11.51 -79.12
N LEU A 211 -22.52 11.96 -79.73
CA LEU A 211 -22.24 13.38 -79.93
C LEU A 211 -22.68 13.82 -81.33
N ASP A 212 -22.93 15.11 -81.51
CA ASP A 212 -23.21 15.69 -82.83
C ASP A 212 -22.01 15.60 -83.76
N ASP A 213 -22.25 15.36 -85.05
CA ASP A 213 -21.19 15.30 -86.07
C ASP A 213 -20.37 16.59 -86.14
N ALA A 214 -20.97 17.75 -85.83
CA ALA A 214 -20.28 19.02 -85.73
C ALA A 214 -19.23 19.03 -84.59
N VAL A 215 -19.56 18.42 -83.44
CA VAL A 215 -18.64 18.29 -82.29
C VAL A 215 -17.54 17.26 -82.58
N LEU A 216 -17.89 16.16 -83.27
CA LEU A 216 -16.93 15.13 -83.66
C LEU A 216 -15.90 15.66 -84.69
N SER A 217 -16.36 16.48 -85.64
CA SER A 217 -15.54 16.95 -86.75
C SER A 217 -14.52 18.02 -86.36
N ASP A 218 -14.84 18.85 -85.36
CA ASP A 218 -14.00 19.95 -84.90
C ASP A 218 -12.97 19.48 -83.84
N PRO A 219 -11.66 19.46 -84.16
CA PRO A 219 -10.61 19.04 -83.24
C PRO A 219 -10.47 19.92 -81.99
N GLU A 220 -10.84 21.20 -82.06
CA GLU A 220 -10.65 22.15 -80.95
C GLU A 220 -11.53 21.79 -79.74
N ASN A 221 -12.70 21.17 -79.98
CA ASN A 221 -13.57 20.68 -78.92
C ASN A 221 -12.93 19.58 -78.06
N TRP A 222 -11.89 18.92 -78.57
CA TRP A 222 -11.20 17.82 -77.90
C TRP A 222 -9.89 18.24 -77.25
N ALA A 223 -9.40 19.46 -77.52
CA ALA A 223 -8.11 19.95 -77.05
C ALA A 223 -7.97 19.87 -75.52
N GLY A 224 -9.05 20.23 -74.79
CA GLY A 224 -9.06 20.17 -73.32
C GLY A 224 -8.81 18.76 -72.76
N LEU A 225 -9.51 17.75 -73.28
CA LEU A 225 -9.27 16.35 -72.89
C LEU A 225 -7.88 15.87 -73.32
N LYS A 226 -7.48 16.21 -74.55
CA LYS A 226 -6.20 15.78 -75.12
C LYS A 226 -5.01 16.29 -74.29
N ILE A 227 -5.01 17.57 -73.94
CA ILE A 227 -3.96 18.18 -73.11
C ILE A 227 -3.82 17.45 -71.77
N GLN A 228 -4.94 17.17 -71.09
CA GLN A 228 -4.90 16.49 -69.79
C GLN A 228 -4.39 15.05 -69.87
N ILE A 229 -4.69 14.35 -70.97
CA ILE A 229 -4.20 12.99 -71.22
C ILE A 229 -2.69 13.00 -71.54
N GLU A 230 -2.25 13.93 -72.40
CA GLU A 230 -0.86 14.05 -72.83
C GLU A 230 0.07 14.55 -71.73
N GLU A 231 -0.32 15.56 -70.94
CA GLU A 231 0.45 16.09 -69.80
C GLU A 231 0.79 15.02 -68.76
N LYS A 232 0.02 13.92 -68.73
CA LYS A 232 0.15 12.82 -67.77
C LYS A 232 0.59 11.51 -68.41
N ASN A 233 1.08 11.55 -69.66
CA ASN A 233 1.55 10.38 -70.40
C ASN A 233 0.53 9.22 -70.46
N LEU A 234 -0.76 9.54 -70.44
CA LEU A 234 -1.81 8.53 -70.57
C LEU A 234 -1.98 8.17 -72.05
N SER A 235 -1.87 6.89 -72.41
CA SER A 235 -2.06 6.43 -73.78
C SER A 235 -3.53 6.06 -74.05
N ILE A 236 -4.45 7.01 -73.83
CA ILE A 236 -5.88 6.79 -74.10
C ILE A 236 -6.21 7.37 -75.48
N PRO A 237 -6.58 6.55 -76.47
CA PRO A 237 -6.95 7.07 -77.78
C PRO A 237 -8.26 7.84 -77.69
N LEU A 238 -8.38 8.96 -78.40
CA LEU A 238 -9.59 9.80 -78.48
C LEU A 238 -10.21 9.74 -79.88
N PRO A 239 -10.79 8.60 -80.29
CA PRO A 239 -11.44 8.49 -81.59
C PRO A 239 -12.67 9.40 -81.65
N ARG A 240 -12.74 10.23 -82.70
CA ARG A 240 -13.80 11.22 -82.91
C ARG A 240 -14.98 10.62 -83.70
N SER A 241 -15.57 9.56 -83.15
CA SER A 241 -16.74 8.90 -83.74
C SER A 241 -17.73 8.47 -82.66
N ASN A 242 -18.87 7.93 -83.08
CA ASN A 242 -19.92 7.41 -82.19
C ASN A 242 -19.95 5.87 -82.13
N THR A 243 -18.87 5.21 -82.58
CA THR A 243 -18.77 3.75 -82.42
C THR A 243 -18.76 3.36 -80.94
N PRO A 244 -19.21 2.14 -80.58
CA PRO A 244 -19.18 1.69 -79.18
C PRO A 244 -17.79 1.82 -78.54
N ALA A 245 -16.73 1.45 -79.26
CA ALA A 245 -15.35 1.61 -78.81
C ALA A 245 -14.98 3.08 -78.56
N ALA A 246 -15.41 3.99 -79.45
CA ALA A 246 -15.14 5.41 -79.28
C ALA A 246 -15.83 6.02 -78.05
N LYS A 247 -17.07 5.59 -77.76
CA LYS A 247 -17.79 5.97 -76.53
C LYS A 247 -17.08 5.46 -75.28
N LEU A 248 -16.58 4.22 -75.28
CA LEU A 248 -15.82 3.66 -74.16
C LEU A 248 -14.55 4.48 -73.91
N MET A 249 -13.82 4.83 -74.97
CA MET A 249 -12.62 5.65 -74.85
C MET A 249 -12.93 7.05 -74.31
N ARG A 250 -14.02 7.69 -74.75
CA ARG A 250 -14.49 8.96 -74.14
C ARG A 250 -14.77 8.82 -72.65
N VAL A 251 -15.45 7.75 -72.23
CA VAL A 251 -15.72 7.46 -70.82
C VAL A 251 -14.41 7.27 -70.05
N ALA A 252 -13.45 6.53 -70.60
CA ALA A 252 -12.13 6.32 -70.00
C ALA A 252 -11.38 7.65 -69.81
N SER A 253 -11.32 8.48 -70.85
CA SER A 253 -10.70 9.80 -70.80
C SER A 253 -11.35 10.72 -69.78
N PHE A 254 -12.68 10.72 -69.71
CA PHE A 254 -13.40 11.49 -68.69
C PHE A 254 -13.05 11.03 -67.27
N LEU A 255 -13.06 9.71 -67.03
CA LEU A 255 -12.76 9.14 -65.73
C LEU A 255 -11.31 9.42 -65.31
N ALA A 256 -10.38 9.47 -66.27
CA ALA A 256 -8.99 9.84 -66.03
C ALA A 256 -8.85 11.32 -65.63
N VAL A 257 -9.57 12.23 -66.31
CA VAL A 257 -9.58 13.65 -65.93
C VAL A 257 -10.23 13.83 -64.56
N LEU A 258 -11.38 13.18 -64.32
CA LEU A 258 -12.08 13.26 -63.04
C LEU A 258 -11.22 12.72 -61.89
N SER A 259 -10.60 11.55 -62.03
CA SER A 259 -9.77 10.98 -60.95
C SER A 259 -8.60 11.88 -60.59
N ARG A 260 -7.98 12.55 -61.56
CA ARG A 260 -6.89 13.49 -61.31
C ARG A 260 -7.35 14.74 -60.57
N GLN A 261 -8.50 15.29 -60.96
CA GLN A 261 -9.07 16.43 -60.24
C GLN A 261 -9.48 16.02 -58.82
N LEU A 262 -10.05 14.83 -58.64
CA LEU A 262 -10.35 14.27 -57.33
C LEU A 262 -9.07 14.06 -56.51
N GLU A 263 -8.02 13.48 -57.08
CA GLU A 263 -6.72 13.31 -56.43
C GLU A 263 -6.19 14.64 -55.89
N LEU A 264 -6.17 15.68 -56.72
CA LEU A 264 -5.64 17.01 -56.37
C LEU A 264 -6.41 17.70 -55.23
N TYR A 265 -7.74 17.61 -55.23
CA TYR A 265 -8.56 18.46 -54.36
C TYR A 265 -9.37 17.70 -53.30
N ILE A 266 -9.82 16.48 -53.59
CA ILE A 266 -10.68 15.69 -52.70
C ILE A 266 -9.93 14.54 -52.03
N PHE A 267 -9.11 13.76 -52.73
CA PHE A 267 -8.39 12.62 -52.17
C PHE A 267 -7.14 13.03 -51.38
N GLN A 268 -7.31 14.05 -50.54
CA GLN A 268 -6.30 14.65 -49.72
C GLN A 268 -6.49 14.23 -48.25
N PRO A 269 -5.41 14.07 -47.47
CA PRO A 269 -5.46 13.71 -46.05
C PRO A 269 -6.13 14.78 -45.17
N THR A 270 -6.09 16.03 -45.60
CA THR A 270 -6.78 17.17 -44.99
C THR A 270 -7.15 18.17 -46.08
N TYR A 271 -8.14 19.02 -45.85
CA TYR A 271 -8.48 20.12 -46.78
C TYR A 271 -7.90 21.47 -46.36
N PHE A 272 -6.86 21.46 -45.52
CA PHE A 272 -6.34 22.70 -44.93
C PHE A 272 -5.73 23.65 -45.96
N THR A 273 -5.03 23.13 -46.96
CA THR A 273 -4.53 23.90 -48.10
C THR A 273 -5.48 23.77 -49.27
N THR A 274 -5.70 24.89 -49.97
CA THR A 274 -6.57 24.88 -51.16
C THR A 274 -5.76 24.85 -52.45
N GLU A 275 -4.53 25.35 -52.46
CA GLU A 275 -3.75 25.61 -53.69
C GLU A 275 -2.57 24.66 -53.93
N SER A 276 -2.14 23.88 -52.94
CA SER A 276 -1.01 22.95 -53.07
C SER A 276 -1.24 21.65 -52.30
N ASN A 277 -0.64 20.58 -52.80
CA ASN A 277 -0.56 19.26 -52.16
C ASN A 277 0.68 19.13 -51.23
N GLU A 278 1.50 20.18 -51.10
CA GLU A 278 2.74 20.16 -50.31
C GLU A 278 2.54 19.70 -48.86
N LEU A 279 1.41 20.10 -48.25
CA LEU A 279 1.08 19.67 -46.89
C LEU A 279 0.75 18.18 -46.82
N SER A 280 0.11 17.66 -47.86
CA SER A 280 -0.21 16.24 -47.98
C SER A 280 1.04 15.41 -48.23
N ASP A 281 1.92 15.89 -49.12
CA ASP A 281 3.22 15.27 -49.40
C ASP A 281 4.08 15.26 -48.11
N LEU A 282 4.10 16.36 -47.36
CA LEU A 282 4.78 16.42 -46.06
C LEU A 282 4.24 15.36 -45.10
N ILE A 283 2.92 15.21 -44.96
CA ILE A 283 2.31 14.19 -44.08
C ILE A 283 2.68 12.78 -44.52
N LEU A 284 2.78 12.54 -45.84
CA LEU A 284 3.14 11.24 -46.41
C LEU A 284 4.61 10.89 -46.21
N ASP A 285 5.51 11.87 -46.31
CA ASP A 285 6.95 11.69 -46.17
C ASP A 285 7.42 11.55 -44.71
N MET A 286 6.52 11.79 -43.73
CA MET A 286 6.84 11.65 -42.32
C MET A 286 7.11 10.20 -41.93
N LYS A 287 8.34 9.94 -41.46
CA LYS A 287 8.77 8.62 -40.99
C LYS A 287 8.00 8.14 -39.75
N ASP A 288 7.65 9.05 -38.85
CA ASP A 288 6.88 8.73 -37.64
C ASP A 288 5.38 8.85 -37.93
N LYS A 289 4.73 7.69 -38.07
CA LYS A 289 3.28 7.57 -38.30
C LYS A 289 2.44 8.18 -37.17
N THR A 290 2.94 8.18 -35.94
CA THR A 290 2.25 8.79 -34.79
C THR A 290 2.28 10.31 -34.91
N GLN A 291 3.43 10.86 -35.28
CA GLN A 291 3.58 12.29 -35.51
C GLN A 291 2.74 12.76 -36.69
N ALA A 292 2.73 12.01 -37.81
CA ALA A 292 1.90 12.29 -38.97
C ALA A 292 0.39 12.30 -38.63
N ASN A 293 -0.06 11.31 -37.84
CA ASN A 293 -1.43 11.25 -37.35
C ASN A 293 -1.79 12.40 -36.41
N HIS A 294 -0.88 12.80 -35.52
CA HIS A 294 -1.11 13.94 -34.64
C HIS A 294 -1.22 15.25 -35.44
N LEU A 295 -0.31 15.50 -36.38
CA LEU A 295 -0.37 16.66 -37.25
C LEU A 295 -1.67 16.71 -38.04
N ARG A 296 -2.05 15.60 -38.70
CA ARG A 296 -3.32 15.49 -39.43
C ARG A 296 -4.52 15.75 -38.53
N SER A 297 -4.54 15.20 -37.32
CA SER A 297 -5.62 15.40 -36.34
C SER A 297 -5.78 16.87 -35.93
N VAL A 298 -4.68 17.59 -35.75
CA VAL A 298 -4.69 19.05 -35.48
C VAL A 298 -5.20 19.83 -36.69
N LEU A 299 -4.70 19.51 -37.89
CA LEU A 299 -5.10 20.17 -39.12
C LEU A 299 -6.58 19.98 -39.44
N LEU A 300 -7.13 18.78 -39.21
CA LEU A 300 -8.56 18.51 -39.36
C LEU A 300 -9.40 19.31 -38.36
N ARG A 301 -8.90 19.56 -37.15
CA ARG A 301 -9.59 20.41 -36.17
C ARG A 301 -9.56 21.88 -36.56
N ALA A 302 -8.46 22.32 -37.16
CA ALA A 302 -8.27 23.69 -37.60
C ALA A 302 -8.91 23.98 -38.97
N SER A 303 -9.29 22.94 -39.72
CA SER A 303 -9.92 23.07 -41.04
C SER A 303 -11.35 23.61 -40.91
N PRO A 304 -11.70 24.70 -41.60
CA PRO A 304 -13.07 25.21 -41.61
C PRO A 304 -14.05 24.22 -42.27
N ASP A 305 -15.27 24.13 -41.73
CA ASP A 305 -16.30 23.17 -42.15
C ASP A 305 -16.65 23.23 -43.66
N GLU A 306 -16.45 24.39 -44.30
CA GLU A 306 -16.79 24.63 -45.72
C GLU A 306 -15.73 24.11 -46.71
N HIS A 307 -14.59 23.59 -46.24
CA HIS A 307 -13.50 23.21 -47.15
C HIS A 307 -13.87 22.06 -48.09
N GLY A 308 -14.68 21.10 -47.65
CA GLY A 308 -15.17 20.02 -48.51
C GLY A 308 -15.92 20.54 -49.73
N GLU A 309 -16.75 21.58 -49.57
CA GLU A 309 -17.51 22.21 -50.65
C GLU A 309 -16.59 23.01 -51.59
N ALA A 310 -15.65 23.78 -51.03
CA ALA A 310 -14.67 24.53 -51.80
C ALA A 310 -13.83 23.60 -52.69
N GLN A 311 -13.40 22.45 -52.17
CA GLN A 311 -12.66 21.45 -52.94
C GLN A 311 -13.53 20.80 -54.02
N SER A 312 -14.77 20.40 -53.70
CA SER A 312 -15.71 19.87 -54.69
C SER A 312 -15.92 20.85 -55.85
N LYS A 313 -16.03 22.15 -55.58
CA LYS A 313 -16.18 23.18 -56.62
C LYS A 313 -14.97 23.27 -57.55
N ARG A 314 -13.75 23.12 -57.03
CA ARG A 314 -12.51 23.11 -57.85
C ARG A 314 -12.47 21.91 -58.79
N VAL A 315 -12.84 20.74 -58.29
CA VAL A 315 -12.99 19.53 -59.14
C VAL A 315 -14.00 19.78 -60.25
N VAL A 316 -15.16 20.35 -59.91
CA VAL A 316 -16.21 20.68 -60.89
C VAL A 316 -15.66 21.61 -61.96
N ASP A 317 -15.03 22.72 -61.59
CA ASP A 317 -14.54 23.71 -62.55
C ASP A 317 -13.42 23.13 -63.45
N GLY A 318 -12.52 22.33 -62.88
CA GLY A 318 -11.44 21.66 -63.63
C GLY A 318 -11.96 20.66 -64.66
N VAL A 319 -12.85 19.76 -64.26
CA VAL A 319 -13.46 18.76 -65.16
C VAL A 319 -14.38 19.44 -66.18
N TYR A 320 -15.21 20.40 -65.74
CA TYR A 320 -16.14 21.11 -66.60
C TYR A 320 -15.42 21.86 -67.73
N LYS A 321 -14.28 22.51 -67.43
CA LYS A 321 -13.47 23.19 -68.45
C LYS A 321 -13.02 22.24 -69.57
N CYS A 322 -12.69 20.99 -69.24
CA CYS A 322 -12.20 20.01 -70.20
C CYS A 322 -13.30 19.39 -71.08
N VAL A 323 -14.50 19.24 -70.51
CA VAL A 323 -15.59 18.45 -71.12
C VAL A 323 -16.66 19.34 -71.75
N LYS A 324 -16.83 20.58 -71.29
CA LYS A 324 -17.85 21.52 -71.79
C LYS A 324 -17.92 21.63 -73.32
N PRO A 325 -16.81 21.70 -74.08
CA PRO A 325 -16.88 21.81 -75.54
C PRO A 325 -17.50 20.58 -76.24
N LEU A 326 -17.53 19.43 -75.56
CA LEU A 326 -18.14 18.21 -76.08
C LEU A 326 -19.65 18.12 -75.81
N LEU A 327 -20.21 19.04 -75.03
CA LEU A 327 -21.60 19.01 -74.57
C LEU A 327 -22.45 20.03 -75.33
N ARG A 328 -23.68 19.65 -75.68
CA ARG A 328 -24.68 20.61 -76.15
C ARG A 328 -25.03 21.60 -75.04
N GLN A 329 -25.44 22.81 -75.38
CA GLN A 329 -25.68 23.89 -74.40
C GLN A 329 -26.67 23.51 -73.29
N ARG A 330 -27.78 22.83 -73.62
CA ARG A 330 -28.77 22.37 -72.62
C ARG A 330 -28.21 21.26 -71.74
N ASP A 331 -27.39 20.38 -72.31
CA ASP A 331 -26.78 19.26 -71.61
C ASP A 331 -25.58 19.70 -70.76
N SER A 332 -25.02 20.87 -71.05
CA SER A 332 -23.92 21.48 -70.29
C SER A 332 -24.34 21.90 -68.88
N LEU A 333 -25.52 22.50 -68.72
CA LEU A 333 -26.04 22.88 -67.40
C LEU A 333 -26.44 21.66 -66.57
N SER A 334 -27.09 20.67 -67.19
CA SER A 334 -27.46 19.43 -66.49
C SER A 334 -26.22 18.64 -66.09
N PHE A 335 -25.20 18.56 -66.95
CA PHE A 335 -23.92 17.95 -66.63
C PHE A 335 -23.23 18.64 -65.45
N ARG A 336 -23.14 19.97 -65.44
CA ARG A 336 -22.52 20.71 -64.32
C ARG A 336 -23.23 20.42 -63.01
N ALA A 337 -24.56 20.46 -62.98
CA ALA A 337 -25.34 20.16 -61.77
C ALA A 337 -25.14 18.70 -61.29
N SER A 338 -25.11 17.74 -62.22
CA SER A 338 -24.82 16.33 -61.90
C SER A 338 -23.41 16.14 -61.34
N LEU A 339 -22.41 16.81 -61.94
CA LEU A 339 -21.03 16.78 -61.50
C LEU A 339 -20.86 17.41 -60.10
N GLU A 340 -21.49 18.56 -59.85
CA GLU A 340 -21.51 19.21 -58.52
C GLU A 340 -22.09 18.28 -57.46
N LYS A 341 -23.18 17.58 -57.78
CA LYS A 341 -23.79 16.60 -56.89
C LYS A 341 -22.84 15.44 -56.59
N VAL A 342 -22.26 14.83 -57.62
CA VAL A 342 -21.33 13.70 -57.48
C VAL A 342 -20.08 14.10 -56.69
N CYS A 343 -19.46 15.24 -57.00
CA CYS A 343 -18.26 15.70 -56.30
C CYS A 343 -18.50 15.99 -54.81
N ARG A 344 -19.70 16.48 -54.45
CA ARG A 344 -20.08 16.65 -53.04
C ARG A 344 -20.24 15.30 -52.33
N GLU A 345 -20.97 14.36 -52.93
CA GLU A 345 -21.14 13.01 -52.35
C GLU A 345 -19.79 12.28 -52.19
N ILE A 346 -18.88 12.42 -53.15
CA ILE A 346 -17.53 11.87 -53.06
C ILE A 346 -16.75 12.54 -51.91
N SER A 347 -16.83 13.86 -51.76
CA SER A 347 -16.15 14.60 -50.67
C SER A 347 -16.62 14.14 -49.30
N GLU A 348 -17.94 14.03 -49.09
CA GLU A 348 -18.55 13.56 -47.83
C GLU A 348 -18.12 12.11 -47.51
N MET A 349 -18.05 11.25 -48.52
CA MET A 349 -17.49 9.90 -48.34
C MET A 349 -16.00 9.96 -48.01
N TRP A 350 -15.25 10.88 -48.62
CA TRP A 350 -13.81 10.97 -48.44
C TRP A 350 -13.40 11.46 -47.05
N GLU A 351 -14.15 12.39 -46.46
CA GLU A 351 -13.95 12.89 -45.09
C GLU A 351 -13.94 11.75 -44.04
N THR A 352 -14.59 10.62 -44.34
CA THR A 352 -14.52 9.44 -43.47
C THR A 352 -13.10 8.87 -43.42
N PHE A 353 -12.39 8.81 -44.56
CA PHE A 353 -11.01 8.31 -44.60
C PHE A 353 -10.03 9.25 -43.92
N GLN A 354 -10.27 10.57 -44.00
CA GLN A 354 -9.47 11.57 -43.29
C GLN A 354 -9.48 11.36 -41.77
N ARG A 355 -10.50 10.67 -41.22
CA ARG A 355 -10.64 10.39 -39.78
C ARG A 355 -10.05 9.05 -39.35
N TYR A 356 -9.59 8.18 -40.26
CA TYR A 356 -8.95 6.93 -39.86
C TYR A 356 -7.54 7.14 -39.33
N THR A 357 -7.06 6.27 -38.44
CA THR A 357 -5.65 6.23 -38.00
C THR A 357 -4.72 5.71 -39.09
N LEU A 358 -5.23 4.86 -40.00
CA LEU A 358 -4.55 4.50 -41.23
C LEU A 358 -4.70 5.65 -42.23
N LEU A 359 -3.59 6.09 -42.79
CA LEU A 359 -3.57 7.08 -43.86
C LEU A 359 -3.97 6.40 -45.18
N VAL A 360 -5.00 6.92 -45.83
CA VAL A 360 -5.48 6.42 -47.12
C VAL A 360 -5.13 7.46 -48.18
N THR A 361 -4.47 7.02 -49.24
CA THR A 361 -4.08 7.86 -50.38
C THR A 361 -4.74 7.36 -51.65
N ALA A 362 -4.94 8.28 -52.60
CA ALA A 362 -5.18 7.90 -53.97
C ALA A 362 -3.85 7.54 -54.63
N ASP A 363 -3.88 6.47 -55.41
CA ASP A 363 -2.77 6.05 -56.24
C ASP A 363 -3.34 5.80 -57.64
N LEU A 364 -2.88 6.63 -58.58
CA LEU A 364 -3.31 6.60 -59.98
C LEU A 364 -2.18 6.09 -60.91
N GLU A 365 -1.08 5.58 -60.34
CA GLU A 365 0.04 5.05 -61.11
C GLU A 365 -0.17 3.60 -61.48
N PHE A 366 0.42 3.20 -62.62
CA PHE A 366 0.45 1.80 -63.03
C PHE A 366 1.57 1.07 -62.31
N HIS A 367 1.20 0.02 -61.56
CA HIS A 367 2.14 -0.84 -60.82
C HIS A 367 2.26 -2.19 -61.53
N PRO A 368 3.22 -2.36 -62.47
CA PRO A 368 3.39 -3.59 -63.25
C PRO A 368 3.66 -4.84 -62.40
N GLU A 369 4.13 -4.66 -61.16
CA GLU A 369 4.39 -5.72 -60.18
C GLU A 369 3.13 -6.34 -59.58
N TYR A 370 1.96 -5.70 -59.72
CA TYR A 370 0.67 -6.19 -59.19
C TYR A 370 -0.41 -6.25 -60.28
N PRO A 371 -0.22 -6.95 -61.41
CA PRO A 371 -1.15 -6.93 -62.54
C PRO A 371 -2.54 -7.49 -62.19
N ASP A 372 -2.62 -8.41 -61.22
CA ASP A 372 -3.88 -9.03 -60.76
C ASP A 372 -4.81 -8.05 -60.02
N ASP A 373 -4.28 -6.93 -59.54
CA ASP A 373 -5.07 -5.87 -58.91
C ASP A 373 -5.78 -4.97 -59.95
N TRP A 374 -5.46 -5.13 -61.24
CA TRP A 374 -5.99 -4.34 -62.35
C TRP A 374 -7.14 -5.09 -63.02
N LYS A 375 -8.21 -4.37 -63.39
CA LYS A 375 -9.39 -4.97 -64.05
C LYS A 375 -9.59 -4.38 -65.44
N SER A 376 -9.88 -5.23 -66.42
CA SER A 376 -10.17 -4.80 -67.79
C SER A 376 -11.35 -3.81 -67.85
N PHE A 377 -11.28 -2.89 -68.81
CA PHE A 377 -12.38 -1.95 -69.07
C PHE A 377 -13.62 -2.75 -69.47
N PRO A 378 -14.82 -2.44 -68.94
CA PRO A 378 -16.04 -3.09 -69.39
C PRO A 378 -16.18 -3.02 -70.92
N ASN A 379 -16.24 -4.15 -71.62
CA ASN A 379 -16.31 -4.18 -73.09
C ASN A 379 -17.62 -3.61 -73.68
N ILE A 380 -18.57 -3.20 -72.83
CA ILE A 380 -19.88 -2.68 -73.23
C ILE A 380 -20.20 -1.47 -72.37
N VAL A 381 -20.57 -0.34 -72.99
CA VAL A 381 -21.23 0.78 -72.29
C VAL A 381 -22.67 0.34 -72.01
N PRO A 382 -23.08 0.11 -70.75
CA PRO A 382 -24.47 -0.22 -70.46
C PRO A 382 -25.36 0.95 -70.92
N PRO A 383 -26.52 0.70 -71.55
CA PRO A 383 -27.45 1.77 -71.87
C PRO A 383 -27.83 2.53 -70.59
N ALA A 384 -27.94 3.86 -70.67
CA ALA A 384 -28.18 4.74 -69.52
C ALA A 384 -29.38 4.34 -68.65
N ASN A 385 -30.34 3.58 -69.21
CA ASN A 385 -31.56 3.12 -68.54
C ASN A 385 -31.36 1.88 -67.63
N GLU A 386 -30.27 1.12 -67.77
CA GLU A 386 -30.02 -0.09 -66.96
C GLU A 386 -29.34 0.20 -65.62
N ILE A 387 -28.69 1.36 -65.49
CA ILE A 387 -27.93 1.75 -64.29
C ILE A 387 -28.87 2.13 -63.11
N GLN A 388 -30.16 2.37 -63.38
CA GLN A 388 -31.16 2.63 -62.34
C GLN A 388 -31.64 1.38 -61.59
N ARG A 389 -31.30 0.16 -62.05
CA ARG A 389 -31.58 -1.07 -61.28
C ARG A 389 -30.32 -1.50 -60.55
N SER A 390 -30.32 -1.35 -59.22
CA SER A 390 -29.32 -1.96 -58.36
C SER A 390 -29.16 -3.45 -58.71
N PRO A 391 -27.98 -3.94 -59.09
CA PRO A 391 -27.79 -5.35 -59.34
C PRO A 391 -27.89 -6.08 -58.00
N ASN A 392 -28.71 -7.13 -57.99
CA ASN A 392 -28.88 -7.99 -56.85
C ASN A 392 -27.52 -8.59 -56.44
N ARG A 393 -27.35 -8.66 -55.12
CA ARG A 393 -26.10 -8.94 -54.41
C ARG A 393 -25.64 -10.38 -54.68
N GLN A 394 -24.57 -10.57 -55.45
CA GLN A 394 -23.78 -11.80 -55.38
C GLN A 394 -22.36 -11.47 -54.91
N SER A 395 -22.10 -11.89 -53.68
CA SER A 395 -20.80 -11.80 -53.02
C SER A 395 -19.83 -12.78 -53.67
N VAL A 396 -19.03 -12.30 -54.63
CA VAL A 396 -17.78 -12.96 -54.97
C VAL A 396 -16.77 -12.54 -53.91
N GLN A 397 -16.40 -13.47 -53.03
CA GLN A 397 -15.28 -13.28 -52.11
C GLN A 397 -13.97 -13.33 -52.90
N PRO A 398 -13.03 -12.39 -52.69
CA PRO A 398 -11.70 -12.52 -53.25
C PRO A 398 -10.94 -13.58 -52.44
N ASN A 399 -10.83 -14.78 -53.02
CA ASN A 399 -9.85 -15.77 -52.60
C ASN A 399 -8.49 -15.35 -53.18
N GLY A 400 -7.77 -14.53 -52.43
CA GLY A 400 -6.40 -14.15 -52.70
C GLY A 400 -5.81 -13.54 -51.45
N VAL A 401 -4.69 -14.10 -50.97
CA VAL A 401 -3.91 -13.50 -49.90
C VAL A 401 -3.25 -12.26 -50.48
N ILE A 402 -3.87 -11.10 -50.28
CA ILE A 402 -3.36 -9.79 -50.73
C ILE A 402 -2.23 -9.42 -49.77
N SER A 403 -1.00 -9.48 -50.26
CA SER A 403 0.20 -9.03 -49.57
C SER A 403 0.53 -7.63 -50.07
N GLY A 404 0.43 -6.62 -49.20
CA GLY A 404 0.55 -5.19 -49.54
C GLY A 404 -0.82 -4.51 -49.64
N GLU A 405 -1.12 -3.54 -48.77
CA GLU A 405 -2.45 -2.96 -48.56
C GLU A 405 -2.90 -1.96 -49.66
N SER A 406 -2.96 -2.38 -50.93
CA SER A 406 -3.58 -1.59 -52.00
C SER A 406 -5.00 -2.11 -52.28
N ILE A 407 -5.99 -1.21 -52.38
CA ILE A 407 -7.36 -1.57 -52.76
C ILE A 407 -7.63 -0.91 -54.11
N PRO A 408 -7.85 -1.68 -55.20
CA PRO A 408 -8.21 -1.12 -56.49
C PRO A 408 -9.68 -0.68 -56.49
N VAL A 409 -9.93 0.56 -56.89
CA VAL A 409 -11.25 1.23 -56.74
C VAL A 409 -11.66 1.99 -57.98
N TRP A 410 -10.73 2.72 -58.58
CA TRP A 410 -10.94 3.41 -59.84
C TRP A 410 -10.55 2.46 -60.97
N PRO A 411 -11.23 2.52 -62.13
CA PRO A 411 -10.99 1.50 -63.11
C PRO A 411 -9.64 1.77 -63.81
N THR A 412 -8.79 0.78 -63.70
CA THR A 412 -7.37 0.79 -64.01
C THR A 412 -7.17 -0.19 -65.15
N PHE A 413 -7.15 0.33 -66.37
CA PHE A 413 -7.34 -0.45 -67.58
C PHE A 413 -6.02 -0.88 -68.19
N ILE A 414 -5.90 -2.18 -68.48
CA ILE A 414 -4.89 -2.73 -69.37
C ILE A 414 -5.58 -3.05 -70.70
N THR A 415 -5.03 -2.58 -71.81
CA THR A 415 -5.45 -3.05 -73.13
C THR A 415 -4.88 -4.44 -73.34
N THR A 416 -5.71 -5.48 -73.29
CA THR A 416 -5.32 -6.79 -73.82
C THR A 416 -5.33 -6.67 -75.34
N GLN A 417 -4.15 -6.68 -75.94
CA GLN A 417 -4.02 -6.96 -77.37
C GLN A 417 -4.54 -8.40 -77.53
N ASN A 418 -5.74 -8.56 -78.07
CA ASN A 418 -6.20 -9.88 -78.48
C ASN A 418 -5.41 -10.24 -79.74
N ASP A 419 -4.57 -11.25 -79.62
CA ASP A 419 -4.11 -12.07 -80.74
C ASP A 419 -5.33 -12.73 -81.37
N GLU A 420 -5.92 -12.09 -82.37
CA GLU A 420 -6.78 -12.76 -83.34
C GLU A 420 -5.98 -12.81 -84.65
N GLU A 421 -5.35 -13.98 -84.86
CA GLU A 421 -4.98 -14.52 -86.15
C GLU A 421 -6.20 -14.40 -87.10
N ASP A 422 -6.10 -13.53 -88.09
CA ASP A 422 -6.90 -13.67 -89.31
C ASP A 422 -5.99 -14.13 -90.44
N ASP A 423 -6.06 -15.44 -90.61
CA ASP A 423 -5.70 -16.23 -91.77
C ASP A 423 -6.27 -15.61 -93.06
N LEU A 424 -5.40 -15.04 -93.89
CA LEU A 424 -5.69 -14.82 -95.30
C LEU A 424 -4.49 -15.29 -96.12
N GLY A 425 -4.51 -16.59 -96.40
CA GLY A 425 -3.66 -17.23 -97.39
C GLY A 425 -3.79 -16.58 -98.76
N TRP A 426 -2.64 -16.37 -99.40
CA TRP A 426 -2.51 -16.43 -100.85
C TRP A 426 -1.20 -17.14 -101.18
N GLU A 427 -1.36 -18.39 -101.57
CA GLU A 427 -0.38 -19.20 -102.27
C GLU A 427 -0.17 -18.61 -103.67
N VAL A 428 1.03 -18.12 -104.01
CA VAL A 428 1.56 -18.14 -105.37
C VAL A 428 3.09 -18.18 -105.33
N GLU A 429 3.66 -19.39 -105.39
CA GLU A 429 4.84 -19.65 -106.22
C GLU A 429 4.35 -20.05 -107.63
N PRO A 430 5.15 -19.97 -108.74
CA PRO A 430 6.61 -20.15 -108.77
C PRO A 430 7.39 -19.35 -109.85
N LYS A 431 8.72 -19.59 -109.85
CA LYS A 431 9.75 -19.36 -110.91
C LYS A 431 10.32 -17.93 -111.00
N LYS A 432 11.63 -17.70 -110.94
CA LYS A 432 12.80 -18.43 -111.45
C LYS A 432 14.00 -18.28 -110.52
#